data_AF-A0A433QUW7-F1
#
_entry.id   AF-A0A433QUW7-F1
#
_cell.length_a   1.000
_cell.length_b   1.000
_cell.length_c   1.000
_cell.angle_alpha   90.00
_cell.angle_beta   90.00
_cell.angle_gamma   90.00
#
_symmetry.space_group_name_H-M   'P 1'
#
loop_
_entity.id
_entity.type
_entity.pdbx_description
1 polymer ?
#
loop_
_entity_poly.entity_id
_entity_poly.type
_entity_poly.pdbx_seq_one_letter_code
_entity_poly.pdbx_strand_id
1 'polypeptide(L)'
;MTMIPHNTALDAGVRVGKPLEPLRSSIQFVYHEILNDYDTIWCRVLSKGYISMLPEDKTEELCKSIFAVLEDPEDDIQIDPTTGLMRFPYETEVVWVKRRD
;
A
#
# COMPACT_ATOMS: atom_id res chain seq x y z
N MET A 1 -33.69 6.50 24.23
CA MET A 1 -33.09 5.19 24.54
C MET A 1 -31.69 5.22 23.96
N THR A 2 -30.73 5.64 24.79
CA THR A 2 -29.36 5.91 24.35
C THR A 2 -28.48 4.96 25.15
N MET A 3 -27.98 3.92 24.49
CA MET A 3 -27.09 2.94 25.11
C MET A 3 -25.69 3.53 25.25
N ILE A 4 -25.19 3.56 26.48
CA ILE A 4 -23.79 3.78 26.80
C ILE A 4 -23.10 2.41 26.70
N PRO A 5 -22.04 2.23 25.89
CA PRO A 5 -21.11 1.14 26.13
C PRO A 5 -19.96 1.64 27.01
N HIS A 6 -19.84 0.94 28.13
CA HIS A 6 -18.71 0.85 29.02
C HIS A 6 -17.37 0.82 28.27
N ASN A 7 -16.38 1.56 28.79
CA ASN A 7 -15.01 1.11 28.66
C ASN A 7 -14.37 1.04 30.04
N THR A 8 -14.10 -0.20 30.43
CA THR A 8 -13.55 -0.64 31.71
C THR A 8 -12.12 -0.12 31.84
N ALA A 9 -11.85 0.57 32.94
CA ALA A 9 -10.49 0.89 33.34
C ALA A 9 -9.71 -0.39 33.65
N LEU A 10 -8.50 -0.52 33.09
CA LEU A 10 -7.47 -1.38 33.66
C LEU A 10 -6.18 -0.57 33.79
N ASP A 11 -5.88 -0.36 35.06
CA ASP A 11 -4.72 0.30 35.63
C ASP A 11 -3.46 -0.53 35.35
N ALA A 12 -2.48 0.06 34.69
CA ALA A 12 -1.11 -0.44 34.68
C ALA A 12 -0.20 0.78 34.53
N GLY A 13 0.41 1.18 35.64
CA GLY A 13 1.25 2.36 35.76
C GLY A 13 2.32 2.45 34.66
N VAL A 14 2.07 3.31 33.68
CA VAL A 14 3.08 3.87 32.81
C VAL A 14 3.14 5.34 33.18
N ARG A 15 4.31 5.81 33.63
CA ARG A 15 4.55 7.23 33.89
C ARG A 15 4.08 8.00 32.67
N VAL A 16 3.06 8.84 32.84
CA VAL A 16 2.63 9.81 31.85
C VAL A 16 3.81 10.77 31.67
N GLY A 17 4.71 10.46 30.75
CA GLY A 17 5.56 11.47 30.15
C GLY A 17 4.62 12.56 29.67
N LYS A 18 4.91 13.81 30.05
CA LYS A 18 4.14 15.01 29.69
C LYS A 18 3.57 14.84 28.27
N PRO A 19 2.29 15.17 28.02
CA PRO A 19 1.73 15.05 26.68
C PRO A 19 2.69 15.74 25.71
N LEU A 20 3.31 14.95 24.83
CA LEU A 20 4.12 15.50 23.75
C LEU A 20 3.12 16.35 22.97
N GLU A 21 3.31 17.67 22.98
CA GLU A 21 2.45 18.56 22.19
C GLU A 21 2.25 17.97 20.79
N PRO A 22 1.03 18.01 20.24
CA PRO A 22 0.76 17.43 18.94
C PRO A 22 1.72 18.05 17.93
N LEU A 23 2.68 17.24 17.45
CA LEU A 23 3.39 17.54 16.22
C LEU A 23 2.29 17.76 15.20
N ARG A 24 2.14 19.01 14.73
CA ARG A 24 1.23 19.33 13.63
C ARG A 24 1.79 18.67 12.37
N SER A 25 1.61 17.36 12.23
CA SER A 25 1.85 16.66 10.99
C SER A 25 0.68 16.99 10.06
N SER A 26 0.95 17.75 9.01
CA SER A 26 0.03 17.82 7.88
C SER A 26 0.22 16.55 7.06
N ILE A 27 -0.82 15.72 7.01
CA ILE A 27 -0.90 14.60 6.07
C ILE A 27 -1.35 15.18 4.72
N GLN A 28 -0.62 14.86 3.66
CA GLN A 28 -0.98 15.21 2.28
C GLN A 28 -1.02 13.94 1.45
N PHE A 29 -2.03 13.77 0.60
CA PHE A 29 -2.06 12.70 -0.38
C PHE A 29 -1.56 13.22 -1.74
N VAL A 30 -0.67 12.47 -2.37
CA VAL A 30 -0.15 12.76 -3.70
C VAL A 30 -0.60 11.65 -4.64
N TYR A 31 -1.36 12.04 -5.66
CA TYR A 31 -1.71 11.15 -6.75
C TYR A 31 -0.62 11.21 -7.82
N HIS A 32 -0.17 10.03 -8.26
CA HIS A 32 0.72 9.92 -9.40
C HIS A 32 0.45 8.62 -10.17
N GLU A 33 0.85 8.59 -11.43
CA GLU A 33 0.75 7.41 -12.27
C GLU A 33 2.13 6.90 -12.63
N ILE A 34 2.26 5.57 -12.76
CA ILE A 34 3.47 4.94 -13.28
C ILE A 34 3.05 4.02 -14.43
N LEU A 35 3.80 4.11 -15.53
CA LEU A 35 3.73 3.19 -16.65
C LEU A 35 4.74 2.06 -16.44
N ASN A 36 4.29 0.81 -16.52
CA ASN A 36 5.18 -0.35 -16.41
C ASN A 36 4.88 -1.37 -17.51
N ASP A 37 5.93 -2.06 -17.96
CA ASP A 37 5.82 -3.29 -18.74
C ASP A 37 5.65 -4.51 -17.82
N TYR A 38 5.32 -5.66 -18.43
CA TYR A 38 5.12 -6.93 -17.72
C TYR A 38 6.34 -7.35 -16.89
N ASP A 39 7.56 -7.16 -17.42
CA ASP A 39 8.79 -7.53 -16.73
C ASP A 39 9.01 -6.70 -15.46
N THR A 40 8.78 -5.40 -15.55
CA THR A 40 8.86 -4.47 -14.41
C THR A 40 7.81 -4.79 -13.36
N ILE A 41 6.57 -5.10 -13.77
CA ILE A 41 5.50 -5.54 -12.86
C ILE A 41 5.92 -6.82 -12.15
N TRP A 42 6.43 -7.80 -12.89
CA TRP A 42 6.83 -9.08 -12.32
C TRP A 42 8.00 -8.94 -11.33
N CYS A 43 8.99 -8.11 -11.64
CA CYS A 43 10.10 -7.81 -10.72
C CYS A 43 9.61 -7.19 -9.41
N ARG A 44 8.59 -6.31 -9.46
CA ARG A 44 7.96 -5.74 -8.26
C ARG A 44 7.21 -6.78 -7.45
N VAL A 45 6.52 -7.72 -8.11
CA VAL A 45 5.85 -8.84 -7.44
C VAL A 45 6.86 -9.71 -6.70
N LEU A 46 7.97 -10.06 -7.36
CA LEU A 46 9.07 -10.85 -6.76
C LEU A 46 9.82 -10.12 -5.65
N SER A 47 9.76 -8.78 -5.60
CA SER A 47 10.37 -8.02 -4.50
C SER A 47 9.68 -8.25 -3.15
N LYS A 48 8.48 -8.84 -3.14
CA LYS A 48 7.73 -9.14 -1.93
C LYS A 48 8.25 -10.44 -1.30
N GLY A 49 8.74 -10.36 -0.07
CA GLY A 49 9.37 -11.49 0.61
C GLY A 49 8.50 -12.74 0.73
N TYR A 50 7.18 -12.59 0.83
CA TYR A 50 6.26 -13.74 0.88
C TYR A 50 6.03 -14.40 -0.48
N ILE A 51 6.34 -13.71 -1.59
CA ILE A 51 6.30 -14.27 -2.94
C ILE A 51 7.65 -14.90 -3.29
N SER A 52 8.77 -14.23 -2.99
CA SER A 52 10.11 -14.72 -3.34
C SER A 52 10.51 -16.03 -2.65
N MET A 53 9.82 -16.39 -1.57
CA MET A 53 10.00 -17.66 -0.86
C MET A 53 9.11 -18.80 -1.37
N LEU A 54 8.23 -18.53 -2.34
CA LEU A 54 7.37 -19.57 -2.89
C LEU A 54 8.21 -20.60 -3.66
N PRO A 55 7.81 -21.88 -3.63
CA PRO A 55 8.32 -22.88 -4.57
C PRO A 55 8.19 -22.41 -6.03
N GLU A 56 9.08 -22.89 -6.89
CA GLU A 56 9.15 -22.47 -8.30
C GLU A 56 7.84 -22.76 -9.05
N ASP A 57 7.23 -23.92 -8.83
CA ASP A 57 5.93 -24.31 -9.40
C ASP A 57 4.81 -23.32 -9.01
N LYS A 58 4.82 -22.84 -7.76
CA LYS A 58 3.86 -21.85 -7.26
C LYS A 58 4.13 -20.45 -7.79
N THR A 59 5.40 -20.12 -8.00
CA THR A 59 5.80 -18.85 -8.60
C THR A 59 5.37 -18.78 -10.06
N GLU A 60 5.51 -19.87 -10.82
CA GLU A 60 5.04 -19.96 -12.21
C GLU A 60 3.50 -19.89 -12.31
N GLU A 61 2.79 -20.60 -11.43
CA GLU A 61 1.33 -20.55 -11.33
C GLU A 61 0.86 -19.11 -11.08
N LEU A 62 1.48 -18.43 -10.11
CA LEU A 62 1.18 -17.04 -9.79
C LEU A 62 1.47 -16.08 -10.95
N CYS A 63 2.59 -16.26 -11.65
CA CYS A 63 2.94 -15.43 -12.81
C CYS A 63 1.83 -15.47 -13.87
N LYS A 64 1.36 -16.67 -14.20
CA LYS A 64 0.25 -16.86 -15.15
C LYS A 64 -1.04 -16.21 -14.67
N SER A 65 -1.38 -16.38 -13.40
CA SER A 65 -2.59 -15.77 -12.83
C SER A 65 -2.53 -14.24 -12.85
N ILE A 66 -1.39 -13.64 -12.53
CA ILE A 66 -1.22 -12.19 -12.57
C ILE A 66 -1.35 -11.69 -14.00
N PHE A 67 -0.68 -12.32 -14.97
CA PHE A 67 -0.75 -11.85 -16.35
C PHE A 67 -2.16 -12.01 -16.94
N ALA A 68 -2.90 -13.04 -16.55
CA ALA A 68 -4.30 -13.18 -16.93
C ALA A 68 -5.19 -12.03 -16.40
N VAL A 69 -4.95 -11.56 -15.16
CA VAL A 69 -5.65 -10.39 -14.60
C VAL A 69 -5.28 -9.12 -15.36
N LEU A 70 -4.01 -8.97 -15.72
CA LEU A 70 -3.57 -7.78 -16.46
C LEU A 70 -4.11 -7.71 -17.89
N GLU A 71 -4.52 -8.85 -18.46
CA GLU A 71 -5.11 -8.97 -19.80
C GLU A 71 -6.65 -8.98 -19.76
N ASP A 72 -7.28 -8.99 -18.59
CA ASP A 72 -8.74 -9.04 -18.45
C ASP A 72 -9.37 -7.70 -18.88
N PRO A 73 -10.18 -7.68 -19.96
CA PRO A 73 -10.81 -6.46 -20.44
C PRO A 73 -11.91 -5.92 -19.51
N GLU A 74 -12.38 -6.72 -18.53
CA GLU A 74 -13.37 -6.27 -17.54
C GLU A 74 -12.73 -5.59 -16.31
N ASP A 75 -11.40 -5.68 -16.14
CA ASP A 75 -10.71 -5.06 -15.02
C ASP A 75 -10.35 -3.57 -15.27
N ASP A 76 -10.15 -2.82 -14.18
CA ASP A 76 -9.88 -1.37 -14.21
C ASP A 76 -8.46 -0.98 -14.68
N ILE A 77 -7.64 -1.94 -15.14
CA ILE A 77 -6.25 -1.70 -15.53
C ILE A 77 -6.20 -1.12 -16.95
N GLN A 78 -5.83 0.16 -17.04
CA GLN A 78 -5.75 0.85 -18.31
C GLN A 78 -4.40 0.62 -18.98
N ILE A 79 -4.42 0.33 -20.28
CA ILE A 79 -3.22 0.29 -21.12
C ILE A 79 -3.09 1.65 -21.83
N ASP A 80 -1.90 2.25 -21.76
CA ASP A 80 -1.60 3.47 -22.50
C ASP A 80 -1.57 3.19 -24.02
N PRO A 81 -2.41 3.85 -24.83
CA PRO A 81 -2.49 3.57 -26.27
C PRO A 81 -1.25 4.02 -27.05
N THR A 82 -0.40 4.88 -26.46
CA THR A 82 0.81 5.38 -27.15
C THR A 82 1.99 4.44 -26.96
N THR A 83 2.19 3.96 -25.72
CA THR A 83 3.36 3.16 -25.33
C THR A 83 3.05 1.67 -25.22
N GLY A 84 1.77 1.29 -25.11
CA GLY A 84 1.36 -0.09 -24.82
C GLY A 84 1.64 -0.53 -23.38
N LEU A 85 2.07 0.38 -22.50
CA LEU A 85 2.40 0.09 -21.11
C LEU A 85 1.17 0.19 -20.20
N MET A 86 1.18 -0.55 -19.10
CA MET A 86 0.08 -0.53 -18.13
C MET A 86 0.17 0.67 -17.19
N ARG A 87 -0.96 1.35 -16.99
CA ARG A 87 -1.12 2.48 -16.09
C ARG A 87 -1.54 2.00 -14.71
N PHE A 88 -0.71 2.29 -13.72
CA PHE A 88 -1.05 2.06 -12.33
C PHE A 88 -1.22 3.41 -11.61
N PRO A 89 -2.46 3.74 -11.16
CA PRO A 89 -2.69 4.90 -10.32
C PRO A 89 -2.22 4.60 -8.89
N TYR A 90 -1.41 5.49 -8.33
CA TYR A 90 -0.98 5.43 -6.93
C TYR A 90 -1.46 6.66 -6.19
N GLU A 91 -1.96 6.43 -4.98
CA GLU A 91 -2.20 7.45 -3.98
C GLU A 91 -1.20 7.23 -2.86
N THR A 92 -0.30 8.19 -2.68
CA THR A 92 0.77 8.09 -1.69
C THR A 92 0.57 9.12 -0.59
N GLU A 93 0.59 8.66 0.66
CA GLU A 93 0.58 9.54 1.82
C GLU A 93 1.97 10.16 2.03
N VAL A 94 2.02 11.49 2.12
CA VAL A 94 3.21 12.27 2.39
C VAL A 94 3.04 12.96 3.74
N VAL A 95 3.93 12.62 4.67
CA VAL A 95 3.93 13.16 6.03
C VAL A 95 5.17 14.00 6.24
N TRP A 96 4.97 15.29 6.52
CA TRP A 96 6.05 16.19 6.91
C TRP A 96 6.25 16.15 8.42
N VAL A 97 7.46 15.82 8.86
CA VAL A 97 7.83 15.79 10.28
C VAL A 97 8.87 16.88 10.52
N LYS A 98 8.56 17.82 11.42
CA LYS A 98 9.53 18.78 11.92
C LYS A 98 10.25 18.15 13.11
N ARG A 99 11.59 18.03 13.03
CA ARG A 99 12.41 17.62 14.17
C ARG A 99 12.20 18.60 15.32
N ARG A 100 12.02 18.10 16.53
CA ARG A 100 12.09 18.94 17.74
C ARG A 100 13.56 19.32 17.94
N ASP A 101 13.85 20.60 17.85
CA ASP A 101 15.12 21.18 18.32
C ASP A 101 15.09 21.34 19.85
#